data_AF-A0AAD5M434-F1
#
_entry.id   AF-A0AAD5M434-F1
#
_cell.length_a   1.000
_cell.length_b   1.000
_cell.length_c   1.000
_cell.angle_alpha   90.00
_cell.angle_beta   90.00
_cell.angle_gamma   90.00
#
_symmetry.space_group_name_H-M   'P 1'
#
loop_
_entity.id
_entity.type
_entity.pdbx_description
1 polymer ?
#
loop_
_entity_poly.entity_id
_entity_poly.type
_entity_poly.pdbx_seq_one_letter_code
_entity_poly.pdbx_strand_id
1 'polypeptide(L)'
;MVYSENAAVVSRFPGVASTQAGAQGFVQRLVMQTVLDVLERQARSAFLPDTVISSILDQLTVNIRYEPLNCPNAANPADQLKQANSPSCNIVGNTVTSVCTVLMDDKTCETTKAGEATVMPISGAHLTISGTLSTTNIIMANWSNMMWQNVLNRAVRMLASGPFASHFSTAFGTISGN
;
A
#
# COMPACT_ATOMS: atom_id res chain seq x y z
N MET A 1 -1.84 -3.11 -1.61
CA MET A 1 -2.38 -3.84 -2.77
C MET A 1 -2.02 -5.30 -2.63
N VAL A 2 -2.96 -6.21 -2.87
CA VAL A 2 -2.70 -7.66 -2.77
C VAL A 2 -2.47 -8.27 -4.16
N TYR A 3 -2.00 -9.52 -4.20
CA TYR A 3 -1.87 -10.26 -5.46
C TYR A 3 -2.46 -11.66 -5.35
N SER A 4 -2.75 -12.26 -6.50
CA SER A 4 -3.17 -13.64 -6.64
C SER A 4 -2.76 -14.17 -8.00
N GLU A 5 -2.17 -15.37 -8.03
CA GLU A 5 -1.89 -16.08 -9.28
C GLU A 5 -3.12 -16.85 -9.79
N ASN A 6 -4.19 -16.90 -8.99
CA ASN A 6 -5.44 -17.52 -9.37
C ASN A 6 -6.26 -16.58 -10.28
N ALA A 7 -6.36 -16.93 -11.56
CA ALA A 7 -7.10 -16.15 -12.55
C ALA A 7 -8.59 -15.93 -12.19
N ALA A 8 -9.21 -16.85 -11.43
CA ALA A 8 -10.59 -16.68 -10.97
C ALA A 8 -10.70 -15.57 -9.91
N VAL A 9 -9.69 -15.41 -9.05
CA VAL A 9 -9.62 -14.32 -8.07
C VAL A 9 -9.39 -12.99 -8.79
N VAL A 10 -8.43 -12.93 -9.70
CA VAL A 10 -8.10 -11.68 -10.43
C VAL A 10 -9.27 -11.20 -11.29
N SER A 11 -9.99 -12.12 -11.94
CA SER A 11 -11.16 -11.76 -12.76
C SER A 11 -12.35 -11.29 -11.93
N ARG A 12 -12.53 -11.85 -10.72
CA ARG A 12 -13.60 -11.44 -9.78
C ARG A 12 -13.29 -10.14 -9.04
N PHE A 13 -12.01 -9.85 -8.77
CA PHE A 13 -11.56 -8.72 -7.97
C PHE A 13 -10.52 -7.87 -8.74
N PRO A 14 -10.95 -6.87 -9.53
CA PRO A 14 -10.07 -6.09 -10.40
C PRO A 14 -8.94 -5.32 -9.69
N GLY A 15 -9.01 -5.10 -8.38
CA GLY A 15 -7.93 -4.50 -7.59
C GLY A 15 -6.84 -5.45 -7.13
N VAL A 16 -6.96 -6.75 -7.43
CA VAL A 16 -5.95 -7.76 -7.11
C VAL A 16 -4.99 -7.88 -8.29
N ALA A 17 -3.69 -7.72 -8.02
CA ALA A 17 -2.68 -7.91 -9.04
C ALA A 17 -2.54 -9.41 -9.39
N SER A 18 -2.22 -9.72 -10.64
CA SER A 18 -1.96 -11.12 -11.07
C SER A 18 -0.61 -11.67 -10.60
N THR A 19 0.30 -10.81 -10.14
CA THR A 19 1.65 -11.19 -9.70
C THR A 19 2.10 -10.32 -8.54
N GLN A 20 3.03 -10.85 -7.74
CA GLN A 20 3.67 -10.08 -6.67
C GLN A 20 4.39 -8.84 -7.21
N ALA A 21 5.16 -9.00 -8.29
CA ALA A 21 5.88 -7.90 -8.93
C ALA A 21 4.93 -6.80 -9.44
N GLY A 22 3.75 -7.18 -9.96
CA GLY A 22 2.72 -6.23 -10.36
C GLY A 22 2.19 -5.40 -9.19
N ALA A 23 1.89 -6.04 -8.06
CA ALA A 23 1.47 -5.35 -6.85
C ALA A 23 2.56 -4.41 -6.29
N GLN A 24 3.81 -4.87 -6.27
CA GLN A 24 4.96 -4.05 -5.83
C GLN A 24 5.17 -2.85 -6.74
N GLY A 25 5.22 -3.06 -8.06
CA GLY A 25 5.42 -1.99 -9.03
C GLY A 25 4.27 -0.99 -9.08
N PHE A 26 3.04 -1.41 -8.78
CA PHE A 26 1.92 -0.49 -8.59
C PHE A 26 2.11 0.40 -7.37
N VAL A 27 2.35 -0.18 -6.19
CA VAL A 27 2.54 0.59 -4.94
C VAL A 27 3.75 1.51 -5.04
N GLN A 28 4.85 1.04 -5.62
CA GLN A 28 6.06 1.83 -5.83
C GLN A 28 5.78 3.07 -6.69
N ARG A 29 5.09 2.90 -7.83
CA ARG A 29 4.74 4.04 -8.71
C ARG A 29 3.79 5.00 -8.03
N LEU A 30 2.78 4.50 -7.34
CA LEU A 30 1.80 5.34 -6.63
C LEU A 30 2.48 6.21 -5.56
N VAL A 31 3.32 5.60 -4.72
CA VAL A 31 4.04 6.32 -3.66
C VAL A 31 5.04 7.30 -4.26
N MET A 32 5.82 6.87 -5.26
CA MET A 32 6.81 7.72 -5.92
C MET A 32 6.17 8.94 -6.57
N GLN A 33 5.12 8.76 -7.38
CA GLN A 33 4.39 9.86 -8.00
C GLN A 33 3.86 10.83 -6.94
N THR A 34 3.27 10.31 -5.87
CA THR A 34 2.72 11.18 -4.82
C THR A 34 3.81 11.96 -4.09
N VAL A 35 4.97 11.36 -3.82
CA VAL A 35 6.11 12.06 -3.20
C VAL A 35 6.65 13.14 -4.13
N LEU A 36 6.83 12.84 -5.42
CA LEU A 36 7.31 13.80 -6.41
C LEU A 36 6.32 14.97 -6.57
N ASP A 37 5.02 14.71 -6.63
CA ASP A 37 3.98 15.74 -6.70
C ASP A 37 4.01 16.68 -5.49
N VAL A 38 4.22 16.14 -4.28
CA VAL A 38 4.37 16.97 -3.07
C VAL A 38 5.61 17.84 -3.17
N LEU A 39 6.74 17.28 -3.60
CA LEU A 39 8.01 17.98 -3.70
C LEU A 39 7.94 19.08 -4.75
N GLU A 40 7.33 18.81 -5.90
CA GLU A 40 7.06 19.79 -6.93
C GLU A 40 6.20 20.94 -6.38
N ARG A 41 5.10 20.64 -5.70
CA ARG A 41 4.24 21.67 -5.08
C ARG A 41 5.00 22.51 -4.03
N GLN A 42 5.87 21.87 -3.23
CA GLN A 42 6.71 22.60 -2.27
C GLN A 42 7.72 23.51 -2.99
N ALA A 43 8.40 23.01 -4.01
CA ALA A 43 9.38 23.77 -4.78
C ALA A 43 8.74 24.97 -5.50
N ARG A 44 7.57 24.77 -6.12
CA ARG A 44 6.78 25.87 -6.72
C ARG A 44 6.36 26.90 -5.67
N SER A 45 5.95 26.47 -4.47
CA SER A 45 5.61 27.40 -3.38
C SER A 45 6.81 28.19 -2.85
N ALA A 46 8.02 27.71 -3.08
CA ALA A 46 9.28 28.41 -2.80
C ALA A 46 9.77 29.27 -3.98
N PHE A 47 8.95 29.47 -5.02
CA PHE A 47 9.26 30.25 -6.22
C PHE A 47 10.49 29.74 -7.00
N LEU A 48 10.77 28.43 -6.92
CA LEU A 48 11.82 27.82 -7.75
C LEU A 48 11.37 27.77 -9.22
N PRO A 49 12.23 28.11 -10.20
CA PRO A 49 11.93 27.95 -11.61
C PRO A 49 11.70 26.48 -12.00
N ASP A 50 10.79 26.20 -12.93
CA ASP A 50 10.43 24.83 -13.34
C ASP A 50 11.64 23.98 -13.77
N THR A 51 12.64 24.59 -14.42
CA THR A 51 13.89 23.90 -14.83
C THR A 51 14.75 23.45 -13.63
N VAL A 52 14.70 24.20 -12.53
CA VAL A 52 15.36 23.84 -11.28
C VAL A 52 14.58 22.73 -10.58
N ILE A 53 13.24 22.82 -10.60
CA ILE A 53 12.37 21.78 -10.04
C ILE A 53 12.62 20.45 -10.73
N SER A 54 12.60 20.40 -12.06
CA SER A 54 12.85 19.16 -12.80
C SER A 54 14.23 18.57 -12.49
N SER A 55 15.27 19.41 -12.45
CA SER A 55 16.63 18.98 -12.10
C SER A 55 16.75 18.43 -10.67
N ILE A 56 16.01 19.01 -9.71
CA ILE A 56 15.95 18.51 -8.33
C ILE A 56 15.26 17.14 -8.28
N LEU A 57 14.13 17.00 -8.99
CA LEU A 57 13.35 15.76 -9.00
C LEU A 57 14.12 14.61 -9.68
N ASP A 58 14.87 14.91 -10.75
CA ASP A 58 15.73 13.92 -11.45
C ASP A 58 16.88 13.39 -10.57
N GLN A 59 17.26 14.13 -9.53
CA GLN A 59 18.30 13.75 -8.57
C GLN A 59 17.75 12.91 -7.41
N LEU A 60 16.45 12.61 -7.38
CA LEU A 60 15.84 11.79 -6.34
C LEU A 60 15.81 10.32 -6.73
N THR A 61 16.36 9.49 -5.85
CA THR A 61 16.23 8.04 -5.95
C THR A 61 15.38 7.53 -4.80
N VAL A 62 14.25 6.91 -5.15
CA VAL A 62 13.31 6.29 -4.20
C VAL A 62 13.41 4.77 -4.32
N ASN A 63 13.72 4.10 -3.22
CA ASN A 63 13.67 2.64 -3.13
C ASN A 63 12.60 2.25 -2.12
N ILE A 64 11.49 1.69 -2.60
CA ILE A 64 10.36 1.27 -1.77
C ILE A 64 10.42 -0.24 -1.56
N ARG A 65 10.25 -0.66 -0.32
CA ARG A 65 10.05 -2.03 0.12
C ARG A 65 8.60 -2.20 0.54
N TYR A 66 7.91 -3.08 -0.17
CA TYR A 66 6.53 -3.46 0.10
C TYR A 66 6.40 -4.97 -0.07
N GLU A 67 5.71 -5.63 0.86
CA GLU A 67 5.43 -7.05 0.82
C GLU A 67 3.93 -7.29 0.59
N PRO A 68 3.49 -7.46 -0.67
CA PRO A 68 2.10 -7.73 -0.97
C PRO A 68 1.63 -9.03 -0.29
N LEU A 69 0.40 -9.01 0.24
CA LEU A 69 -0.26 -10.23 0.70
C LEU A 69 -0.68 -11.08 -0.51
N ASN A 70 -0.38 -12.38 -0.46
CA ASN A 70 -0.89 -13.37 -1.43
C ASN A 70 -2.30 -13.81 -1.03
N CYS A 71 -3.24 -13.71 -1.97
CA CYS A 71 -4.63 -14.10 -1.81
C CYS A 71 -4.99 -15.20 -2.83
N PRO A 72 -4.54 -16.45 -2.63
CA PRO A 72 -4.81 -17.54 -3.58
C PRO A 72 -6.30 -17.86 -3.70
N ASN A 73 -7.04 -17.61 -2.61
CA ASN A 73 -8.48 -17.65 -2.55
C ASN A 73 -9.00 -16.30 -2.04
N ALA A 74 -10.08 -15.81 -2.63
CA ALA A 74 -10.73 -14.59 -2.17
C ALA A 74 -12.24 -14.66 -2.38
N ALA A 75 -12.97 -14.05 -1.45
CA ALA A 75 -14.42 -14.01 -1.45
C ALA A 75 -14.92 -12.71 -0.82
N ASN A 76 -16.14 -12.29 -1.18
CA ASN A 76 -16.82 -11.25 -0.40
C ASN A 76 -17.33 -11.83 0.92
N PRO A 77 -17.58 -11.00 1.95
CA PRO A 77 -18.13 -11.50 3.22
C PRO A 77 -19.48 -12.20 3.09
N ALA A 78 -20.24 -11.90 2.03
CA ALA A 78 -21.53 -12.52 1.75
C ALA A 78 -21.39 -13.90 1.07
N ASP A 79 -20.24 -14.15 0.45
CA ASP A 79 -19.91 -15.44 -0.13
C ASP A 79 -19.32 -16.30 0.99
N GLN A 80 -20.07 -17.29 1.49
CA GLN A 80 -19.52 -18.29 2.40
C GLN A 80 -18.27 -18.91 1.74
N LEU A 81 -17.08 -18.66 2.30
CA LEU A 81 -15.85 -19.33 1.91
C LEU A 81 -16.00 -20.81 2.26
N LYS A 82 -16.44 -21.61 1.29
CA LYS A 82 -16.41 -23.07 1.39
C LYS A 82 -14.95 -23.50 1.30
N GLN A 83 -14.47 -24.14 2.37
CA GLN A 83 -13.18 -24.85 2.48
C GLN A 83 -12.10 -24.37 1.51
N ALA A 84 -11.20 -23.52 2.01
CA ALA A 84 -9.87 -23.47 1.44
C ALA A 84 -8.93 -24.06 2.49
N ASN A 85 -8.23 -25.14 2.13
CA ASN A 85 -7.07 -25.66 2.88
C ASN A 85 -5.87 -24.69 2.75
N SER A 86 -6.13 -23.39 2.57
CA SER A 86 -5.20 -22.32 2.22
C SER A 86 -5.77 -20.99 2.68
N PRO A 87 -4.92 -20.01 3.05
CA PRO A 87 -5.37 -18.70 3.52
C PRO A 87 -6.29 -18.04 2.47
N SER A 88 -7.47 -17.62 2.91
CA SER A 88 -8.46 -16.95 2.09
C SER A 88 -8.57 -15.49 2.49
N CYS A 89 -8.49 -14.58 1.52
CA CYS A 89 -8.65 -13.16 1.76
C CYS A 89 -10.13 -12.77 1.69
N ASN A 90 -10.61 -12.07 2.72
CA ASN A 90 -11.94 -11.48 2.70
C ASN A 90 -11.85 -10.10 2.04
N ILE A 91 -12.56 -9.92 0.92
CA ILE A 91 -12.54 -8.68 0.14
C ILE A 91 -13.88 -7.97 0.30
N VAL A 92 -13.88 -6.76 0.85
CA VAL A 92 -15.06 -5.90 0.87
C VAL A 92 -14.91 -4.86 -0.23
N GLY A 93 -15.75 -4.97 -1.27
CA GLY A 93 -15.62 -4.16 -2.48
C GLY A 93 -14.36 -4.53 -3.25
N ASN A 94 -13.24 -3.88 -2.91
CA ASN A 94 -11.93 -4.10 -3.54
C ASN A 94 -10.76 -4.04 -2.54
N THR A 95 -11.07 -4.12 -1.24
CA THR A 95 -10.10 -4.02 -0.15
C THR A 95 -10.12 -5.30 0.66
N VAL A 96 -8.94 -5.89 0.90
CA VAL A 96 -8.81 -7.00 1.85
C VAL A 96 -8.99 -6.45 3.25
N THR A 97 -10.00 -6.95 3.97
CA THR A 97 -10.30 -6.52 5.33
C THR A 97 -9.78 -7.49 6.38
N SER A 98 -9.67 -8.78 6.03
CA SER A 98 -9.13 -9.81 6.90
C SER A 98 -8.61 -11.00 6.12
N VAL A 99 -7.78 -11.82 6.80
CA VAL A 99 -7.36 -13.13 6.29
C VAL A 99 -8.03 -14.20 7.14
N CYS A 100 -8.59 -15.19 6.46
CA CYS A 100 -9.11 -16.38 7.09
C CYS A 100 -8.14 -17.53 6.87
N THR A 101 -7.72 -18.16 7.96
CA THR A 101 -7.05 -19.45 7.93
C THR A 101 -7.99 -20.48 8.54
N VAL A 102 -8.38 -21.46 7.74
CA VAL A 102 -9.16 -22.60 8.22
C VAL A 102 -8.18 -23.54 8.92
N LEU A 103 -8.32 -23.72 10.23
CA LEU A 103 -7.44 -24.61 11.02
C LEU A 103 -7.94 -26.06 11.07
N MET A 104 -9.15 -26.36 10.55
CA MET A 104 -9.74 -27.70 10.53
C MET A 104 -10.67 -27.90 9.34
N ASP A 105 -10.70 -29.12 8.79
CA ASP A 105 -11.31 -29.50 7.50
C ASP A 105 -12.77 -29.07 7.27
N ASP A 106 -13.56 -28.67 8.26
CA ASP A 106 -14.99 -28.39 8.10
C ASP A 106 -15.46 -26.98 8.51
N LYS A 107 -14.55 -26.01 8.69
CA LYS A 107 -14.95 -24.64 9.08
C LYS A 107 -14.92 -23.66 7.93
N THR A 108 -16.12 -23.14 7.60
CA THR A 108 -16.33 -21.99 6.71
C THR A 108 -15.89 -20.71 7.41
N CYS A 109 -15.31 -19.76 6.67
CA CYS A 109 -14.97 -18.44 7.20
C CYS A 109 -16.25 -17.60 7.39
N GLU A 110 -17.07 -17.94 8.38
CA GLU A 110 -18.27 -17.17 8.70
C GLU A 110 -17.94 -16.08 9.74
N THR A 111 -18.38 -14.86 9.44
CA THR A 111 -18.32 -13.70 10.36
C THR A 111 -19.47 -13.67 11.37
N THR A 112 -20.27 -14.73 11.49
CA THR A 112 -21.52 -14.71 12.28
C THR A 112 -21.61 -15.85 13.27
N LYS A 113 -21.39 -15.50 14.55
CA LYS A 113 -21.70 -16.22 15.79
C LYS A 113 -20.94 -17.54 16.05
N ALA A 114 -20.15 -17.50 17.13
CA ALA A 114 -19.79 -18.63 18.01
C ALA A 114 -19.52 -19.97 17.28
N GLY A 115 -18.40 -20.06 16.56
CA GLY A 115 -18.05 -21.31 15.87
C GLY A 115 -16.66 -21.42 15.24
N GLU A 116 -15.68 -20.62 15.66
CA GLU A 116 -14.22 -20.75 15.37
C GLU A 116 -13.76 -20.91 13.91
N ALA A 117 -14.12 -19.98 13.02
CA ALA A 117 -13.16 -19.56 12.01
C ALA A 117 -12.22 -18.53 12.64
N THR A 118 -10.90 -18.77 12.61
CA THR A 118 -9.93 -17.79 13.11
C THR A 118 -9.76 -16.70 12.06
N VAL A 119 -10.63 -15.72 12.06
CA VAL A 119 -10.41 -14.47 11.32
C VAL A 119 -9.19 -13.80 11.94
N MET A 120 -8.07 -13.85 11.24
CA MET A 120 -6.84 -13.24 11.70
C MET A 120 -6.71 -11.82 11.15
N PRO A 121 -6.18 -10.88 11.94
CA PRO A 121 -5.80 -9.59 11.41
C PRO A 121 -4.71 -9.77 10.35
N ILE A 122 -4.69 -8.86 9.37
CA ILE A 122 -3.61 -8.81 8.39
C ILE A 122 -2.32 -8.46 9.13
N SER A 123 -1.27 -9.26 8.94
CA SER A 123 0.06 -8.97 9.51
C SER A 123 0.54 -7.57 9.12
N GLY A 124 1.16 -6.87 10.06
CA GLY A 124 1.68 -5.51 9.85
C GLY A 124 2.67 -5.41 8.68
N ALA A 125 3.36 -6.50 8.32
CA ALA A 125 4.26 -6.54 7.17
C ALA A 125 3.56 -6.19 5.85
N HIS A 126 2.32 -6.63 5.65
CA HIS A 126 1.54 -6.37 4.43
C HIS A 126 0.84 -5.01 4.43
N LEU A 127 0.81 -4.34 5.59
CA LEU A 127 0.24 -3.02 5.79
C LEU A 127 1.32 -1.92 5.83
N THR A 128 2.59 -2.31 5.86
CA THR A 128 3.72 -1.38 5.96
C THR A 128 4.35 -1.18 4.59
N ILE A 129 4.52 0.09 4.22
CA ILE A 129 5.36 0.50 3.11
C ILE A 129 6.57 1.19 3.72
N SER A 130 7.76 0.65 3.46
CA SER A 130 9.03 1.22 3.93
C SER A 130 9.92 1.55 2.74
N GLY A 131 10.98 2.31 2.95
CA GLY A 131 11.87 2.65 1.85
C GLY A 131 12.92 3.67 2.22
N THR A 132 13.79 3.94 1.26
CA THR A 132 14.82 4.98 1.37
C THR A 132 14.61 6.00 0.27
N LEU A 133 14.59 7.26 0.66
CA LEU A 133 14.70 8.39 -0.25
C LEU A 133 16.14 8.92 -0.17
N SER A 134 16.78 9.04 -1.32
CA SER A 134 18.13 9.61 -1.42
C SER A 134 18.14 10.70 -2.48
N THR A 135 18.96 11.72 -2.24
CA THR A 135 19.11 12.85 -3.16
C THR A 135 20.57 13.24 -3.24
N THR A 136 21.02 13.60 -4.43
CA THR A 136 22.32 14.26 -4.64
C THR A 136 22.21 15.78 -4.63
N ASN A 137 20.98 16.31 -4.53
CA ASN A 137 20.74 17.74 -4.52
C ASN A 137 21.08 18.35 -3.16
N ILE A 138 22.01 19.29 -3.12
CA ILE A 138 22.52 19.88 -1.87
C ILE A 138 21.45 20.67 -1.09
N ILE A 139 20.43 21.21 -1.76
CA ILE A 139 19.36 21.97 -1.10
C ILE A 139 18.50 21.01 -0.28
N MET A 140 18.06 19.91 -0.90
CA MET A 140 17.24 18.90 -0.24
C MET A 140 18.02 18.05 0.77
N ALA A 141 19.31 17.79 0.50
CA ALA A 141 20.16 17.04 1.42
C ALA A 141 20.31 17.72 2.78
N ASN A 142 20.22 19.06 2.82
CA ASN A 142 20.30 19.84 4.06
C ASN A 142 18.95 20.06 4.75
N TRP A 143 17.86 19.46 4.25
CA TRP A 143 16.56 19.55 4.90
C TRP A 143 16.55 18.82 6.24
N SER A 144 15.96 19.45 7.24
CA SER A 144 15.79 18.82 8.54
C SER A 144 14.80 17.66 8.47
N ASN A 145 14.89 16.73 9.43
CA ASN A 145 13.91 15.65 9.58
C ASN A 145 12.47 16.18 9.65
N MET A 146 12.26 17.38 10.21
CA MET A 146 10.95 18.03 10.26
C MET A 146 10.45 18.44 8.86
N MET A 147 11.33 18.97 8.01
CA MET A 147 10.97 19.30 6.62
C MET A 147 10.61 18.04 5.83
N TRP A 148 11.42 16.98 5.94
CA TRP A 148 11.11 15.71 5.31
C TRP A 148 9.81 15.09 5.86
N GLN A 149 9.58 15.17 7.17
CA GLN A 149 8.35 14.66 7.78
C GLN A 149 7.13 15.44 7.27
N ASN A 150 7.27 16.74 7.02
CA ASN A 150 6.20 17.55 6.41
C ASN A 150 5.90 17.13 4.96
N VAL A 151 6.91 16.77 4.17
CA VAL A 151 6.72 16.19 2.83
C VAL A 151 5.95 14.87 2.95
N LEU A 152 6.41 13.97 3.82
CA LEU A 152 5.80 12.66 3.99
C LEU A 152 4.35 12.76 4.48
N ASN A 153 4.07 13.64 5.44
CA ASN A 153 2.72 13.90 5.94
C ASN A 153 1.79 14.41 4.83
N ARG A 154 2.29 15.29 3.95
CA ARG A 154 1.52 15.77 2.79
C ARG A 154 1.29 14.66 1.76
N ALA A 155 2.28 13.79 1.55
CA ALA A 155 2.16 12.65 0.64
C ALA A 155 1.09 11.67 1.14
N VAL A 156 1.12 11.32 2.42
CA VAL A 156 0.10 10.46 3.06
C VAL A 156 -1.29 11.09 2.95
N ARG A 157 -1.43 12.39 3.21
CA ARG A 157 -2.72 13.09 3.03
C ARG A 157 -3.21 13.05 1.59
N MET A 158 -2.32 13.21 0.62
CA MET A 158 -2.68 13.16 -0.80
C MET A 158 -3.09 11.76 -1.23
N LEU A 159 -2.43 10.71 -0.74
CA LEU A 159 -2.85 9.32 -0.92
C LEU A 159 -4.24 9.08 -0.29
N ALA A 160 -4.47 9.60 0.92
CA ALA A 160 -5.72 9.46 1.65
C ALA A 160 -6.90 10.27 1.07
N SER A 161 -6.63 11.29 0.25
CA SER A 161 -7.66 12.06 -0.47
C SER A 161 -7.77 11.72 -1.96
N GLY A 162 -6.90 10.83 -2.44
CA GLY A 162 -6.80 10.49 -3.86
C GLY A 162 -7.74 9.35 -4.27
N PRO A 163 -7.57 8.81 -5.49
CA PRO A 163 -8.36 7.68 -5.99
C PRO A 163 -8.28 6.41 -5.11
N PHE A 164 -7.24 6.32 -4.29
CA PHE A 164 -6.98 5.19 -3.38
C PHE A 164 -7.24 5.54 -1.90
N ALA A 165 -8.03 6.60 -1.64
CA ALA A 165 -8.32 7.11 -0.30
C ALA A 165 -8.67 6.04 0.74
N SER A 166 -9.53 5.08 0.35
CA SER A 166 -9.97 3.98 1.23
C SER A 166 -8.84 3.05 1.67
N HIS A 167 -7.72 3.00 0.94
CA HIS A 167 -6.55 2.18 1.26
C HIS A 167 -5.55 2.91 2.17
N PHE A 168 -5.66 4.24 2.30
CA PHE A 168 -4.73 5.08 3.07
C PHE A 168 -5.42 5.90 4.18
N SER A 169 -6.70 5.66 4.45
CA SER A 169 -7.50 6.43 5.41
C SER A 169 -6.93 6.46 6.82
N THR A 170 -6.25 5.39 7.23
CA THR A 170 -5.58 5.27 8.54
C THR A 170 -4.05 5.28 8.41
N ALA A 171 -3.51 5.59 7.23
CA ALA A 171 -2.07 5.60 7.02
C ALA A 171 -1.43 6.79 7.76
N PHE A 172 -0.24 6.56 8.28
CA PHE A 172 0.65 7.58 8.80
C PHE A 172 2.06 7.30 8.30
N GLY A 173 2.88 8.34 8.20
CA GLY A 173 4.26 8.23 7.77
C GLY A 173 5.20 8.64 8.88
N THR A 174 6.32 7.95 9.01
CA THR A 174 7.41 8.31 9.93
C THR A 174 8.72 8.32 9.18
N ILE A 175 9.64 9.18 9.63
CA ILE A 175 11.01 9.21 9.14
C ILE A 175 11.93 8.74 10.25
N SER A 176 12.76 7.78 9.91
CA SER A 176 13.92 7.39 10.70
C SER A 176 15.16 7.89 9.96
N GLY A 177 15.74 9.00 10.42
CA GLY A 177 17.04 9.47 9.95
C GLY A 177 18.18 8.75 10.67
N ASN A 178 19.32 8.59 10.00
CA ASN A 178 20.61 8.44 10.66
C ASN A 178 21.15 9.82 11.06
#